data_AF-A0A2V7XNF5-F1
#
_entry.id   AF-A0A2V7XNF5-F1
#
_cell.length_a   1.000
_cell.length_b   1.000
_cell.length_c   1.000
_cell.angle_alpha   90.00
_cell.angle_beta   90.00
_cell.angle_gamma   90.00
#
_symmetry.space_group_name_H-M   'P 1'
#
loop_
_entity.id
_entity.type
_entity.pdbx_description
1 polymer ?
#
loop_
_entity_poly.entity_id
_entity_poly.type
_entity_poly.pdbx_seq_one_letter_code
_entity_poly.pdbx_strand_id
1 'polypeptide(L)'
;GLLAADPARCRREEQDRMRRARTLFGVSRALELMVLTAGLTLVLLFPRHHPAYAAGLACFLQGSVMLVLDRLAERRADDYAAALRQDG
;
A
#
# COMPACT_ATOMS: atom_id res chain seq x y z
N GLY A 1 -7.05 -1.46 -31.76
CA GLY A 1 -6.64 -1.34 -30.35
C GLY A 1 -6.38 -2.71 -29.78
N LEU A 2 -5.40 -2.87 -28.88
CA LEU A 2 -5.00 -4.18 -28.31
C LEU A 2 -6.17 -4.99 -27.71
N LEU A 3 -7.25 -4.31 -27.28
CA LEU A 3 -8.50 -4.89 -26.78
C LEU A 3 -9.31 -5.67 -27.83
N ALA A 4 -9.12 -5.39 -29.12
CA ALA A 4 -9.90 -5.99 -30.20
C ALA A 4 -9.29 -7.30 -30.75
N ALA A 5 -8.02 -7.59 -30.44
CA ALA A 5 -7.30 -8.74 -31.01
C ALA A 5 -7.46 -10.01 -30.16
N ASP A 6 -7.41 -9.90 -28.83
CA ASP A 6 -7.63 -11.02 -27.91
C ASP A 6 -7.94 -10.52 -26.48
N PRO A 7 -9.21 -10.27 -26.14
CA PRO A 7 -9.62 -9.79 -24.81
C PRO A 7 -9.32 -10.81 -23.70
N ALA A 8 -9.22 -12.10 -24.01
CA ALA A 8 -8.87 -13.13 -23.02
C ALA A 8 -7.39 -13.04 -22.61
N ARG A 9 -6.49 -12.82 -23.58
CA ARG A 9 -5.07 -12.63 -23.32
C ARG A 9 -4.79 -11.34 -22.53
N CYS A 10 -5.41 -10.23 -22.91
CA CYS A 10 -5.26 -8.94 -22.21
C CYS A 10 -5.71 -9.04 -20.73
N ARG A 11 -6.83 -9.71 -20.46
CA ARG A 11 -7.28 -9.96 -19.08
C ARG A 11 -6.30 -10.79 -18.25
N ARG A 12 -5.72 -11.85 -18.82
CA ARG A 12 -4.73 -12.68 -18.12
C ARG A 12 -3.48 -11.89 -17.75
N GLU A 13 -2.96 -11.10 -18.69
CA GLU A 13 -1.78 -10.25 -18.46
C GLU A 13 -2.06 -9.20 -17.36
N GLU A 14 -3.25 -8.59 -17.36
CA GLU A 14 -3.64 -7.60 -16.36
C GLU A 14 -3.89 -8.22 -14.97
N GLN A 15 -4.46 -9.43 -14.91
CA GLN A 15 -4.59 -10.20 -13.66
C GLN A 15 -3.22 -10.55 -13.06
N ASP A 16 -2.25 -10.98 -13.88
CA ASP A 16 -0.89 -11.29 -13.42
C ASP A 16 -0.13 -10.03 -12.98
N ARG A 17 -0.36 -8.89 -13.64
CA ARG A 17 0.18 -7.60 -13.20
C ARG A 17 -0.42 -7.17 -11.87
N MET A 18 -1.74 -7.25 -11.72
CA MET A 18 -2.45 -6.94 -10.46
C MET A 18 -1.99 -7.84 -9.32
N ARG A 19 -1.77 -9.14 -9.58
CA ARG A 19 -1.27 -10.09 -8.58
C ARG A 19 0.13 -9.72 -8.10
N ARG A 20 1.05 -9.36 -9.01
CA ARG A 20 2.39 -8.87 -8.66
C ARG A 20 2.35 -7.57 -7.87
N ALA A 21 1.51 -6.62 -8.29
CA ALA A 21 1.32 -5.37 -7.56
C ALA A 21 0.83 -5.63 -6.13
N ARG A 22 -0.14 -6.55 -5.94
CA ARG A 22 -0.66 -6.92 -4.63
C ARG A 22 0.41 -7.53 -3.70
N THR A 23 1.32 -8.35 -4.23
CA THR A 23 2.45 -8.87 -3.45
C THR A 23 3.39 -7.75 -3.00
N LEU A 24 3.67 -6.79 -3.88
CA LEU A 24 4.51 -5.63 -3.55
C LEU A 24 3.87 -4.76 -2.45
N PHE A 25 2.55 -4.54 -2.54
CA PHE A 25 1.78 -3.83 -1.52
C PHE A 25 1.84 -4.51 -0.14
N GLY A 26 1.85 -5.84 -0.09
CA GLY A 26 2.02 -6.55 1.18
C GLY A 26 3.37 -6.25 1.86
N VAL A 27 4.44 -6.13 1.07
CA VAL A 27 5.79 -5.83 1.58
C VAL A 27 5.89 -4.37 2.04
N SER A 28 5.37 -3.42 1.26
CA SER A 28 5.37 -2.00 1.65
C SER A 28 4.65 -1.79 2.98
N ARG A 29 3.47 -2.40 3.14
CA ARG A 29 2.67 -2.34 4.35
C ARG A 29 3.40 -2.87 5.59
N ALA A 30 4.17 -3.95 5.44
CA ALA A 30 4.97 -4.49 6.53
C ALA A 30 6.10 -3.53 6.94
N LEU A 31 6.79 -2.95 5.96
CA LEU A 31 7.82 -1.93 6.21
C LEU A 31 7.24 -0.69 6.90
N GLU A 32 6.06 -0.25 6.48
CA GLU A 32 5.34 0.86 7.09
C GLU A 32 5.00 0.61 8.56
N LEU A 33 4.55 -0.60 8.88
CA LEU A 33 4.27 -0.98 10.27
C LEU A 33 5.55 -0.92 11.13
N MET A 34 6.70 -1.30 10.57
CA MET A 34 7.99 -1.16 11.25
C MET A 34 8.34 0.32 11.47
N VAL A 35 8.17 1.19 10.46
CA VAL A 35 8.42 2.63 10.59
C VAL A 35 7.50 3.27 11.63
N LEU A 36 6.23 2.88 11.64
CA LEU A 36 5.22 3.42 12.56
C LEU A 36 5.53 3.03 14.01
N THR A 37 5.86 1.74 14.25
CA THR A 37 6.24 1.24 15.58
C THR A 37 7.56 1.84 16.08
N ALA A 38 8.56 1.99 15.20
CA ALA A 38 9.80 2.69 15.52
C ALA A 38 9.55 4.17 15.85
N GLY A 39 8.72 4.86 15.06
CA GLY A 39 8.34 6.25 15.29
C GLY A 39 7.64 6.44 16.64
N LEU A 40 6.68 5.56 16.97
CA LEU A 40 6.01 5.57 18.27
C LEU A 40 7.01 5.33 19.42
N THR A 41 7.93 4.39 19.25
CA THR A 41 8.97 4.09 20.25
C THR A 41 9.85 5.31 20.52
N LEU A 42 10.26 6.04 19.48
CA LEU A 42 11.03 7.27 19.62
C LEU A 42 10.27 8.37 20.37
N VAL A 43 8.97 8.54 20.08
CA VAL A 43 8.10 9.51 20.77
C VAL A 43 7.95 9.18 22.26
N LEU A 44 7.91 7.90 22.62
CA LEU A 44 7.76 7.46 24.01
C LEU A 44 9.07 7.52 24.82
N LEU A 45 10.22 7.27 24.18
CA LEU A 45 11.53 7.22 24.85
C LEU A 45 12.19 8.59 25.01
N PHE A 46 11.95 9.53 24.10
CA PHE A 46 12.63 10.82 24.09
C PHE A 46 11.71 11.96 24.55
N PRO A 47 12.23 12.95 25.29
CA PRO A 47 11.45 14.11 25.67
C PRO A 47 11.18 15.02 24.47
N ARG A 48 10.11 15.82 24.55
CA ARG A 48 9.63 16.70 23.46
C ARG A 48 10.67 17.64 22.84
N HIS A 49 11.64 18.10 23.62
CA HIS A 49 12.69 19.02 23.16
C HIS A 49 13.84 18.29 22.44
N HIS A 50 13.88 16.96 22.47
CA HIS A 50 14.92 16.18 21.82
C HIS A 50 14.59 15.96 20.33
N PRO A 51 15.55 16.10 19.40
CA PRO A 51 15.29 15.97 17.96
C PRO A 51 14.73 14.60 17.57
N ALA A 52 15.10 13.54 18.30
CA ALA A 52 14.56 12.20 18.08
C ALA A 52 13.05 12.09 18.34
N TYR A 53 12.48 12.93 19.23
CA TYR A 53 11.02 12.98 19.43
C TYR A 53 10.32 13.51 18.16
N ALA A 54 10.85 14.58 17.56
CA ALA A 54 10.31 15.16 16.34
C ALA A 54 10.42 14.18 15.15
N ALA A 55 11.56 13.49 15.03
CA ALA A 55 11.75 12.43 14.04
C ALA A 55 10.75 11.27 14.25
N GLY A 56 10.59 10.82 15.49
CA GLY A 56 9.61 9.77 15.84
C GLY A 56 8.18 10.17 15.48
N LEU A 57 7.80 11.40 15.80
CA LEU A 57 6.49 11.95 15.48
C LEU A 57 6.26 12.02 13.97
N ALA A 58 7.26 12.48 13.21
CA ALA A 58 7.21 12.51 11.75
C ALA A 58 7.06 11.11 11.14
N CYS A 59 7.85 10.13 11.59
CA CYS A 59 7.73 8.73 11.15
C CYS A 59 6.37 8.14 11.47
N PHE A 60 5.84 8.39 12.68
CA PHE A 60 4.53 7.90 13.09
C PHE A 60 3.40 8.48 12.24
N LEU A 61 3.41 9.79 12.02
CA LEU A 61 2.44 10.49 11.16
C LEU A 61 2.51 10.01 9.72
N GLN A 62 3.73 9.97 9.14
CA GLN A 62 3.95 9.54 7.77
C GLN A 62 3.50 8.09 7.55
N GLY A 63 3.87 7.18 8.45
CA GLY A 63 3.43 5.78 8.38
C GLY A 63 1.92 5.63 8.54
N SER A 64 1.29 6.43 9.41
CA SER A 64 -0.17 6.39 9.60
C SER A 64 -0.93 6.83 8.34
N VAL A 65 -0.48 7.90 7.70
CA VAL A 65 -1.08 8.38 6.43
C VAL A 65 -0.92 7.34 5.33
N MET A 66 0.28 6.77 5.22
CA MET A 66 0.58 5.80 4.17
C MET A 66 -0.24 4.51 4.31
N LEU A 67 -0.44 4.01 5.54
CA LEU A 67 -1.33 2.87 5.81
C LEU A 67 -2.79 3.11 5.38
N VAL A 68 -3.27 4.34 5.52
CA VAL A 68 -4.60 4.72 5.04
C VAL A 68 -4.64 4.71 3.51
N LEU A 69 -3.60 5.24 2.85
CA LEU A 69 -3.50 5.22 1.39
C LEU A 69 -3.41 3.79 0.85
N ASP A 70 -2.63 2.91 1.48
CA ASP A 70 -2.53 1.50 1.11
C ASP A 70 -3.88 0.78 1.22
N ARG A 71 -4.66 1.05 2.28
CA ARG A 71 -6.04 0.55 2.42
C ARG A 71 -6.96 1.01 1.29
N LEU A 72 -6.83 2.27 0.86
CA LEU A 72 -7.61 2.80 -0.26
C LEU A 72 -7.18 2.17 -1.59
N ALA A 73 -5.89 1.92 -1.78
CA ALA A 73 -5.35 1.25 -2.95
C ALA A 73 -5.82 -0.21 -3.03
N GLU A 74 -5.81 -0.94 -1.90
CA GLU A 74 -6.34 -2.31 -1.80
C GLU A 74 -7.81 -2.37 -2.20
N ARG A 75 -8.65 -1.47 -1.69
CA ARG A 75 -10.07 -1.39 -2.07
C ARG A 75 -10.26 -1.16 -3.56
N ARG A 76 -9.53 -0.19 -4.13
CA ARG A 76 -9.59 0.08 -5.58
C ARG A 76 -9.15 -1.11 -6.43
N ALA A 77 -8.14 -1.85 -5.97
CA ALA A 77 -7.68 -3.06 -6.65
C ALA A 77 -8.73 -4.18 -6.60
N ASP A 78 -9.41 -4.35 -5.47
CA ASP A 78 -10.49 -5.33 -5.33
C ASP A 78 -11.72 -4.97 -6.20
N ASP A 79 -12.09 -3.69 -6.27
CA ASP A 79 -13.16 -3.20 -7.17
C ASP A 79 -12.81 -3.44 -8.64
N TYR A 80 -11.56 -3.14 -9.04
CA TYR A 80 -11.08 -3.39 -10.40
C TYR A 80 -11.05 -4.89 -10.74
N ALA A 81 -10.61 -5.73 -9.80
CA ALA A 81 -10.62 -7.18 -9.97
C ALA A 81 -12.04 -7.77 -9.98
N ALA A 82 -13.02 -7.13 -9.33
CA ALA A 82 -14.42 -7.49 -9.44
C ALA A 82 -14.98 -7.16 -10.83
N ALA A 83 -14.72 -5.95 -11.34
CA ALA A 83 -15.13 -5.55 -12.70
C ALA A 83 -14.56 -6.48 -13.78
N LEU A 84 -13.26 -6.81 -13.70
CA LEU A 84 -12.61 -7.76 -14.61
C LEU A 84 -13.22 -9.18 -14.60
N ARG A 85 -13.89 -9.57 -13.51
CA ARG A 85 -14.59 -10.87 -13.38
C ARG A 85 -16.04 -10.83 -13.88
N GLN A 86 -16.68 -9.67 -13.91
CA GLN A 86 -18.06 -9.50 -14.39
C GLN A 86 -18.15 -9.27 -15.91
N ASP A 87 -17.09 -8.77 -16.55
CA ASP A 87 -17.00 -8.59 -18.01
C ASP A 87 -16.55 -9.86 -18.78
N GLY A 88 -16.70 -11.04 -18.18
CA GLY A 88 -16.35 -12.35 -18.77
C GLY A 88 -17.54 -13.28 -18.86
#